data_AF-A0A0B7I6H0-F1
#
_entry.id   AF-A0A0B7I6H0-F1
#
_cell.length_a   1.000
_cell.length_b   1.000
_cell.length_c   1.000
_cell.angle_alpha   90.00
_cell.angle_beta   90.00
_cell.angle_gamma   90.00
#
_symmetry.space_group_name_H-M   'P 1'
#
loop_
_entity.id
_entity.type
_entity.pdbx_description
1 polymer ?
#
loop_
_entity_poly.entity_id
_entity_poly.type
_entity_poly.pdbx_seq_one_letter_code
_entity_poly.pdbx_strand_id
1 'polypeptide(L)'
;MMNIIKEIEINNYPKDNTPVINVFDNGTSFLLFEEFPMDEEENYFSEEESDNFEQILSELIGVKVAQEDRGCFVLMTNDLQKIQQVKDYLEGKKVVKNKVRKNMRAREINTIIQEQTEAFFKQEGFKYVKKDMAYVKKTDAYRIEYGFTYLEYHPEYMYDIVLFVQLTEVEKIFGKIDGFGILGHTFVFPLSYFLNIEYWINNNPIWRIRAEEDIPAFSEALIDAYKQYVKDFIPFITQSQNMLNFLLEQIATGARYANNENVFIRVLILMKLLNYPIEEIQKRLAEFKSKLIKYDEDLKKIYYKQMDNVVAGNWYE
;
A
#
# COMPACT_ATOMS: atom_id res chain seq x y z
N MET A 1 17.19 16.93 19.33
CA MET A 1 18.01 16.82 18.10
C MET A 1 19.02 15.72 18.37
N MET A 2 19.10 14.71 17.49
CA MET A 2 20.16 13.71 17.53
C MET A 2 21.36 14.31 16.79
N ASN A 3 22.53 14.35 17.40
CA ASN A 3 23.75 14.82 16.74
C ASN A 3 24.64 13.63 16.38
N ILE A 4 25.19 13.66 15.17
CA ILE A 4 26.23 12.70 14.77
C ILE A 4 27.50 13.07 15.53
N ILE A 5 27.99 12.13 16.32
CA ILE A 5 29.25 12.27 17.06
C ILE A 5 30.41 11.64 16.31
N LYS A 6 30.14 10.70 15.40
CA LYS A 6 31.14 10.08 14.54
C LYS A 6 30.50 9.49 13.28
N GLU A 7 31.12 9.71 12.15
CA GLU A 7 30.82 9.03 10.89
C GLU A 7 31.97 8.07 10.57
N ILE A 8 31.64 6.87 10.11
CA ILE A 8 32.61 5.82 9.83
C ILE A 8 32.28 5.22 8.46
N GLU A 9 33.12 5.48 7.47
CA GLU A 9 33.06 4.81 6.18
C GLU A 9 33.64 3.39 6.27
N ILE A 10 32.98 2.46 5.56
CA ILE A 10 33.39 1.06 5.45
C ILE A 10 34.16 0.88 4.15
N ASN A 11 35.42 0.45 4.25
CA ASN A 11 36.26 0.27 3.08
C ASN A 11 35.95 -1.02 2.31
N ASN A 12 36.53 -1.14 1.12
CA ASN A 12 36.41 -2.29 0.22
C ASN A 12 35.04 -2.45 -0.46
N TYR A 13 34.25 -1.38 -0.52
CA TYR A 13 32.96 -1.35 -1.21
C TYR A 13 33.00 -0.40 -2.43
N PRO A 14 32.07 -0.56 -3.40
CA PRO A 14 31.94 0.35 -4.53
C PRO A 14 31.72 1.79 -4.07
N LYS A 15 32.25 2.76 -4.82
CA LYS A 15 32.24 4.18 -4.41
C LYS A 15 30.82 4.74 -4.29
N ASP A 16 29.93 4.27 -5.14
CA ASP A 16 28.51 4.63 -5.23
C ASP A 16 27.63 3.85 -4.25
N ASN A 17 28.17 2.83 -3.57
CA ASN A 17 27.46 2.06 -2.56
C ASN A 17 28.34 1.76 -1.33
N THR A 18 29.17 2.73 -0.93
CA THR A 18 30.05 2.61 0.23
C THR A 18 29.20 2.67 1.50
N PRO A 19 29.18 1.62 2.34
CA PRO A 19 28.40 1.65 3.56
C PRO A 19 28.97 2.68 4.55
N VAL A 20 28.08 3.33 5.30
CA VAL A 20 28.45 4.34 6.29
C VAL A 20 27.78 4.04 7.61
N ILE A 21 28.52 4.16 8.72
CA ILE A 21 27.95 4.10 10.07
C ILE A 21 27.97 5.49 10.69
N ASN A 22 26.78 6.03 10.94
CA ASN A 22 26.57 7.27 11.68
C ASN A 22 26.29 6.95 13.15
N VAL A 23 27.20 7.35 14.03
CA VAL A 23 27.10 7.17 15.48
C VAL A 23 26.48 8.43 16.10
N PHE A 24 25.43 8.28 16.89
CA PHE A 24 24.69 9.39 17.48
C PHE A 24 24.91 9.50 19.01
N ASP A 25 24.72 10.72 19.54
CA ASP A 25 24.84 11.03 20.97
C ASP A 25 23.74 10.42 21.85
N ASN A 26 22.63 9.98 21.25
CA ASN A 26 21.45 9.44 21.92
C ASN A 26 21.54 7.94 22.30
N GLY A 27 22.68 7.29 22.09
CA GLY A 27 22.85 5.86 22.36
C GLY A 27 22.58 4.93 21.18
N THR A 28 22.39 5.45 19.97
CA THR A 28 22.15 4.64 18.76
C THR A 28 23.18 4.93 17.65
N SER A 29 23.29 4.01 16.69
CA SER A 29 24.06 4.21 15.45
C SER A 29 23.29 3.67 14.26
N PHE A 30 23.48 4.25 13.09
CA PHE A 30 22.77 3.87 11.86
C PHE A 30 23.81 3.36 10.87
N LEU A 31 23.68 2.11 10.42
CA LEU A 31 24.41 1.55 9.30
C LEU A 31 23.58 1.75 8.04
N LEU A 32 24.15 2.43 7.06
CA LEU A 32 23.50 2.86 5.83
C LEU A 32 24.20 2.24 4.62
N PHE A 33 23.40 1.70 3.71
CA PHE A 33 23.77 1.29 2.36
C PHE A 33 22.91 2.08 1.37
N GLU A 34 23.50 2.48 0.24
CA GLU A 34 22.72 3.08 -0.85
C GLU A 34 21.84 2.00 -1.52
N GLU A 35 22.39 0.80 -1.69
CA GLU A 35 21.69 -0.38 -2.20
C GLU A 35 22.06 -1.62 -1.37
N PHE A 36 21.06 -2.22 -0.71
CA PHE A 36 21.22 -3.46 0.03
C PHE A 36 20.05 -4.42 -0.25
N PRO A 37 20.30 -5.73 -0.47
CA PRO A 37 21.58 -6.32 -0.83
C PRO A 37 22.14 -5.67 -2.12
N MET A 38 23.45 -5.73 -2.28
CA MET A 38 24.14 -5.11 -3.42
C MET A 38 23.92 -5.90 -4.71
N ASP A 39 24.21 -5.27 -5.85
CA ASP A 39 24.06 -5.84 -7.19
C ASP A 39 24.88 -7.14 -7.40
N GLU A 40 24.39 -8.04 -8.27
CA GLU A 40 24.95 -9.40 -8.47
C GLU A 40 26.46 -9.43 -8.77
N GLU A 41 26.99 -8.44 -9.48
CA GLU A 41 28.40 -8.40 -9.87
C GLU A 41 29.33 -8.01 -8.71
N GLU A 42 28.80 -7.36 -7.69
CA GLU A 42 29.56 -6.75 -6.58
C GLU A 42 28.96 -7.09 -5.22
N ASN A 43 28.24 -8.21 -5.09
CA ASN A 43 27.60 -8.56 -3.83
C ASN A 43 28.58 -9.16 -2.81
N TYR A 44 28.49 -8.72 -1.56
CA TYR A 44 29.35 -9.11 -0.44
C TYR A 44 28.65 -10.07 0.54
N PHE A 45 27.37 -10.34 0.33
CA PHE A 45 26.54 -11.17 1.20
C PHE A 45 25.81 -12.22 0.38
N SER A 46 25.70 -13.44 0.88
CA SER A 46 24.81 -14.45 0.32
C SER A 46 23.33 -14.08 0.52
N GLU A 47 22.41 -14.78 -0.16
CA GLU A 47 20.96 -14.61 0.01
C GLU A 47 20.54 -14.84 1.47
N GLU A 48 21.00 -15.94 2.08
CA GLU A 48 20.73 -16.27 3.49
C GLU A 48 21.29 -15.20 4.45
N GLU A 49 22.47 -14.65 4.17
CA GLU A 49 23.04 -13.58 4.99
C GLU A 49 22.27 -12.27 4.84
N SER A 50 21.80 -11.96 3.63
CA SER A 50 21.01 -10.75 3.37
C SER A 50 19.66 -10.82 4.08
N ASP A 51 19.02 -11.99 4.07
CA ASP A 51 17.70 -12.22 4.68
C ASP A 51 17.76 -12.20 6.20
N ASN A 52 18.90 -12.62 6.78
CA ASN A 52 19.11 -12.68 8.22
C ASN A 52 20.02 -11.56 8.73
N PHE A 53 20.24 -10.50 7.94
CA PHE A 53 21.29 -9.52 8.23
C PHE A 53 21.10 -8.79 9.57
N GLU A 54 19.85 -8.41 9.89
CA GLU A 54 19.50 -7.82 11.19
C GLU A 54 19.89 -8.73 12.36
N GLN A 55 19.59 -10.03 12.24
CA GLN A 55 19.90 -11.01 13.27
C GLN A 55 21.41 -11.21 13.39
N ILE A 56 22.12 -11.34 12.26
CA ILE A 56 23.58 -11.50 12.23
C ILE A 56 24.26 -10.31 12.91
N LEU A 57 23.84 -9.08 12.58
CA LEU A 57 24.40 -7.88 13.22
C LEU A 57 24.08 -7.86 14.71
N SER A 58 22.85 -8.21 15.11
CA SER A 58 22.45 -8.24 16.53
C SER A 58 23.28 -9.23 17.34
N GLU A 59 23.53 -10.42 16.80
CA GLU A 59 24.35 -11.46 17.42
C GLU A 59 25.83 -11.04 17.50
N LEU A 60 26.34 -10.38 16.44
CA LEU A 60 27.73 -9.91 16.38
C LEU A 60 28.07 -8.94 17.52
N ILE A 61 27.17 -7.99 17.81
CA ILE A 61 27.44 -6.92 18.80
C ILE A 61 26.73 -7.11 20.15
N GLY A 62 25.86 -8.12 20.26
CA GLY A 62 25.10 -8.41 21.47
C GLY A 62 24.09 -7.33 21.88
N VAL A 63 23.64 -6.51 20.93
CA VAL A 63 22.55 -5.55 21.13
C VAL A 63 21.53 -5.68 20.00
N LYS A 64 20.29 -5.21 20.24
CA LYS A 64 19.27 -5.21 19.20
C LYS A 64 19.71 -4.35 18.01
N VAL A 65 19.59 -4.90 16.81
CA VAL A 65 19.56 -4.17 15.55
C VAL A 65 18.13 -4.24 15.02
N ALA A 66 17.67 -3.18 14.38
CA ALA A 66 16.38 -3.15 13.69
C ALA A 66 16.61 -2.64 12.27
N GLN A 67 16.08 -3.32 11.25
CA GLN A 67 16.03 -2.78 9.90
C GLN A 67 14.85 -1.82 9.78
N GLU A 68 15.12 -0.52 9.65
CA GLU A 68 14.08 0.51 9.47
C GLU A 68 13.73 0.70 7.99
N ASP A 69 14.69 0.46 7.09
CA ASP A 69 14.49 0.52 5.64
C ASP A 69 15.46 -0.45 4.95
N ARG A 70 15.27 -0.69 3.64
CA ARG A 70 16.04 -1.64 2.82
C ARG A 70 17.56 -1.52 3.03
N GLY A 71 18.10 -0.30 3.06
CA GLY A 71 19.51 -0.01 3.31
C GLY A 71 19.83 0.55 4.70
N CYS A 72 18.87 0.64 5.62
CA CYS A 72 19.03 1.31 6.92
C CYS A 72 18.85 0.34 8.09
N PHE A 73 19.94 0.12 8.83
CA PHE A 73 19.95 -0.71 10.04
C PHE A 73 20.25 0.16 11.25
N VAL A 74 19.34 0.21 12.21
CA VAL A 74 19.51 0.93 13.48
C VAL A 74 20.10 -0.01 14.51
N LEU A 75 21.34 0.29 14.92
CA LEU A 75 22.04 -0.39 16.00
C LEU A 75 21.70 0.32 17.31
N MET A 76 21.14 -0.40 18.28
CA MET A 76 20.76 0.15 19.59
C MET A 76 21.98 0.32 20.51
N THR A 77 23.05 0.93 19.98
CA THR A 77 24.30 1.23 20.67
C THR A 77 25.02 2.38 19.97
N ASN A 78 25.74 3.20 20.72
CA ASN A 78 26.78 4.12 20.22
C ASN A 78 28.18 3.76 20.77
N ASP A 79 28.30 2.59 21.40
CA ASP A 79 29.57 2.05 21.88
C ASP A 79 30.52 1.79 20.71
N LEU A 80 31.59 2.58 20.64
CA LEU A 80 32.57 2.53 19.56
C LEU A 80 33.26 1.17 19.42
N GLN A 81 33.35 0.35 20.48
CA GLN A 81 33.92 -1.00 20.36
C GLN A 81 32.98 -1.92 19.57
N LYS A 82 31.67 -1.84 19.82
CA LYS A 82 30.65 -2.59 19.07
C LYS A 82 30.56 -2.11 17.64
N ILE A 83 30.62 -0.79 17.42
CA ILE A 83 30.63 -0.23 16.06
C ILE A 83 31.88 -0.67 15.28
N GLN A 84 33.03 -0.77 15.96
CA GLN A 84 34.23 -1.32 15.34
C GLN A 84 34.07 -2.78 14.93
N GLN A 85 33.37 -3.61 15.72
CA GLN A 85 33.07 -5.01 15.34
C GLN A 85 32.23 -5.09 14.06
N VAL A 86 31.23 -4.22 13.91
CA VAL A 86 30.42 -4.14 12.69
C VAL A 86 31.29 -3.72 11.51
N LYS A 87 32.14 -2.71 11.70
CA LYS A 87 33.09 -2.29 10.66
C LYS A 87 34.00 -3.44 10.23
N ASP A 88 34.63 -4.12 11.18
CA ASP A 88 35.57 -5.21 10.91
C ASP A 88 34.87 -6.39 10.20
N TYR A 89 33.63 -6.69 10.59
CA TYR A 89 32.80 -7.70 9.94
C TYR A 89 32.52 -7.36 8.48
N LEU A 90 32.12 -6.11 8.19
CA LEU A 90 31.83 -5.64 6.84
C LEU A 90 33.10 -5.57 5.97
N GLU A 91 34.19 -4.98 6.48
CA GLU A 91 35.47 -4.89 5.75
C GLU A 91 36.12 -6.26 5.52
N GLY A 92 35.76 -7.27 6.34
CA GLY A 92 36.16 -8.66 6.17
C GLY A 92 35.36 -9.42 5.11
N LYS A 93 34.25 -8.87 4.61
CA LYS A 93 33.49 -9.49 3.52
C LYS A 93 34.28 -9.43 2.21
N LYS A 94 34.09 -10.45 1.40
CA LYS A 94 34.64 -10.55 0.05
C LYS A 94 33.48 -10.67 -0.92
N VAL A 95 33.65 -10.15 -2.13
CA VAL A 95 32.69 -10.35 -3.21
C VAL A 95 32.40 -11.84 -3.36
N VAL A 96 31.14 -12.21 -3.19
CA VAL A 96 30.65 -13.57 -3.36
C VAL A 96 30.09 -13.67 -4.78
N LYS A 97 30.71 -14.50 -5.63
CA LYS A 97 30.21 -14.79 -6.99
C LYS A 97 29.02 -15.75 -6.97
N ASN A 98 28.05 -15.46 -6.12
CA ASN A 98 26.78 -16.16 -6.12
C ASN A 98 25.77 -15.23 -6.78
N LYS A 99 24.88 -15.82 -7.58
CA LYS A 99 23.73 -15.12 -8.12
C LYS A 99 22.78 -14.85 -6.97
N VAL A 100 23.00 -13.75 -6.25
CA VAL A 100 22.07 -13.28 -5.23
C VAL A 100 21.00 -12.52 -5.98
N ARG A 101 19.75 -12.96 -5.86
CA ARG A 101 18.63 -12.32 -6.55
C ARG A 101 18.72 -10.81 -6.33
N LYS A 102 18.91 -10.04 -7.41
CA LYS A 102 18.91 -8.59 -7.32
C LYS A 102 17.57 -8.15 -6.75
N ASN A 103 17.59 -7.53 -5.58
CA ASN A 103 16.39 -6.93 -5.04
C ASN A 103 16.03 -5.74 -5.93
N MET A 104 14.85 -5.76 -6.54
CA MET A 104 14.44 -4.70 -7.44
C MET A 104 13.83 -3.55 -6.64
N ARG A 105 13.99 -2.30 -7.10
CA ARG A 105 13.27 -1.17 -6.52
C ARG A 105 11.81 -1.21 -6.97
N ALA A 106 10.88 -0.73 -6.14
CA ALA A 106 9.46 -0.75 -6.48
C ALA A 106 9.17 -0.09 -7.85
N ARG A 107 9.88 0.99 -8.18
CA ARG A 107 9.75 1.66 -9.49
C ARG A 107 10.13 0.76 -10.66
N GLU A 108 11.16 -0.08 -10.51
CA GLU A 108 11.61 -1.02 -11.54
C GLU A 108 10.59 -2.16 -11.69
N ILE A 109 10.15 -2.71 -10.55
CA ILE A 109 9.09 -3.73 -10.50
C ILE A 109 7.83 -3.22 -11.22
N ASN A 110 7.35 -2.02 -10.87
CA ASN A 110 6.16 -1.42 -11.46
C ASN A 110 6.27 -1.23 -12.97
N THR A 111 7.47 -0.86 -13.46
CA THR A 111 7.72 -0.72 -14.89
C THR A 111 7.61 -2.06 -15.60
N ILE A 112 8.18 -3.12 -15.05
CA ILE A 112 8.11 -4.46 -15.66
C ILE A 112 6.69 -5.01 -15.63
N ILE A 113 5.97 -4.88 -14.50
CA ILE A 113 4.55 -5.28 -14.41
C ILE A 113 3.73 -4.53 -15.48
N GLN A 114 3.96 -3.23 -15.63
CA GLN A 114 3.29 -2.44 -16.66
C GLN A 114 3.59 -2.98 -18.06
N GLU A 115 4.87 -3.19 -18.40
CA GLU A 115 5.27 -3.71 -19.72
C GLU A 115 4.63 -5.06 -20.04
N GLN A 116 4.54 -5.95 -19.06
CA GLN A 116 3.94 -7.28 -19.21
C GLN A 116 2.41 -7.26 -19.33
N THR A 117 1.74 -6.25 -18.77
CA THR A 117 0.26 -6.23 -18.67
C THR A 117 -0.42 -5.16 -19.53
N GLU A 118 0.31 -4.16 -20.03
CA GLU A 118 -0.22 -3.00 -20.79
C GLU A 118 -1.02 -3.42 -22.02
N ALA A 119 -0.48 -4.35 -22.82
CA ALA A 119 -1.11 -4.78 -24.06
C ALA A 119 -2.51 -5.37 -23.81
N PHE A 120 -2.67 -6.14 -22.73
CA PHE A 120 -3.94 -6.72 -22.34
C PHE A 120 -4.93 -5.64 -21.88
N PHE A 121 -4.56 -4.80 -20.92
CA PHE A 121 -5.49 -3.79 -20.38
C PHE A 121 -5.87 -2.71 -21.38
N LYS A 122 -4.99 -2.40 -22.33
CA LYS A 122 -5.31 -1.52 -23.46
C LYS A 122 -6.40 -2.11 -24.37
N GLN A 123 -6.41 -3.43 -24.59
CA GLN A 123 -7.49 -4.10 -25.35
C GLN A 123 -8.83 -4.05 -24.60
N GLU A 124 -8.80 -4.09 -23.27
CA GLU A 124 -9.98 -3.94 -22.41
C GLU A 124 -10.44 -2.47 -22.27
N GLY A 125 -9.75 -1.54 -22.93
CA GLY A 125 -10.10 -0.13 -22.99
C GLY A 125 -9.65 0.69 -21.77
N PHE A 126 -8.65 0.21 -21.04
CA PHE A 126 -8.02 0.97 -19.97
C PHE A 126 -6.79 1.75 -20.47
N LYS A 127 -6.41 2.77 -19.71
CA LYS A 127 -5.17 3.53 -19.89
C LYS A 127 -4.37 3.49 -18.60
N TYR A 128 -3.09 3.15 -18.67
CA TYR A 128 -2.22 3.20 -17.49
C TYR A 128 -1.97 4.64 -17.02
N VAL A 129 -2.06 4.85 -15.70
CA VAL A 129 -1.76 6.11 -15.03
C VAL A 129 -0.69 5.87 -13.98
N LYS A 130 0.54 6.32 -14.29
CA LYS A 130 1.73 6.06 -13.46
C LYS A 130 1.61 6.56 -12.02
N LYS A 131 0.97 7.70 -11.79
CA LYS A 131 0.77 8.26 -10.44
C LYS A 131 -0.12 7.36 -9.57
N ASP A 132 -1.10 6.71 -10.21
CA ASP A 132 -2.09 5.88 -9.53
C ASP A 132 -1.64 4.42 -9.46
N MET A 133 -0.54 4.06 -10.13
CA MET A 133 -0.06 2.68 -10.30
C MET A 133 -1.18 1.73 -10.76
N ALA A 134 -2.02 2.24 -11.66
CA ALA A 134 -3.26 1.58 -12.04
C ALA A 134 -3.64 1.81 -13.50
N TYR A 135 -4.38 0.86 -14.03
CA TYR A 135 -5.12 0.96 -15.27
C TYR A 135 -6.45 1.64 -15.01
N VAL A 136 -6.64 2.81 -15.62
CA VAL A 136 -7.80 3.67 -15.40
C VAL A 136 -8.74 3.63 -16.60
N LYS A 137 -10.04 3.47 -16.32
CA LYS A 137 -11.11 3.57 -17.31
C LYS A 137 -12.17 4.54 -16.80
N LYS A 138 -12.42 5.62 -17.55
CA LYS A 138 -13.37 6.66 -17.18
C LYS A 138 -14.46 6.79 -18.23
N THR A 139 -15.69 6.91 -17.77
CA THR A 139 -16.89 7.22 -18.56
C THR A 139 -17.60 8.43 -17.95
N ASP A 140 -18.68 8.89 -18.56
CA ASP A 140 -19.51 9.95 -17.99
C ASP A 140 -20.20 9.51 -16.69
N ALA A 141 -20.46 8.21 -16.54
CA ALA A 141 -21.18 7.63 -15.41
C ALA A 141 -20.27 7.20 -14.25
N TYR A 142 -19.06 6.74 -14.54
CA TYR A 142 -18.15 6.19 -13.52
C TYR A 142 -16.67 6.26 -13.91
N ARG A 143 -15.79 6.15 -12.91
CA ARG A 143 -14.35 5.91 -13.03
C ARG A 143 -13.98 4.59 -12.36
N ILE A 144 -13.20 3.76 -13.05
CA ILE A 144 -12.57 2.55 -12.52
C ILE A 144 -11.06 2.77 -12.51
N GLU A 145 -10.39 2.31 -11.46
CA GLU A 145 -8.95 2.12 -11.44
C GLU A 145 -8.68 0.69 -10.98
N TYR A 146 -8.00 -0.10 -11.80
CA TYR A 146 -7.60 -1.45 -11.46
C TYR A 146 -6.09 -1.54 -11.57
N GLY A 147 -5.42 -1.89 -10.48
CA GLY A 147 -3.98 -1.71 -10.41
C GLY A 147 -3.35 -2.54 -9.32
N PHE A 148 -2.18 -2.09 -8.91
CA PHE A 148 -1.39 -2.74 -7.89
C PHE A 148 -0.71 -1.70 -7.02
N THR A 149 -0.55 -2.01 -5.75
CA THR A 149 0.11 -1.14 -4.78
C THR A 149 1.02 -1.98 -3.91
N TYR A 150 2.03 -1.39 -3.30
CA TYR A 150 2.91 -2.08 -2.37
C TYR A 150 2.89 -1.38 -1.00
N LEU A 151 2.99 -2.19 0.04
CA LEU A 151 3.25 -1.71 1.39
C LEU A 151 4.77 -1.66 1.61
N GLU A 152 5.29 -0.48 1.93
CA GLU A 152 6.71 -0.26 2.20
C GLU A 152 7.08 -0.74 3.59
N TYR A 153 7.53 -1.98 3.71
CA TYR A 153 8.35 -2.48 4.81
C TYR A 153 9.10 -3.69 4.25
N HIS A 154 10.44 -3.70 4.30
CA HIS A 154 11.36 -4.80 3.93
C HIS A 154 11.97 -4.78 2.51
N PRO A 155 13.12 -5.49 2.31
CA PRO A 155 13.75 -5.70 1.00
C PRO A 155 12.83 -6.29 -0.07
N GLU A 156 11.82 -7.07 0.32
CA GLU A 156 10.72 -7.51 -0.51
C GLU A 156 9.50 -6.60 -0.36
N TYR A 157 8.90 -6.23 -1.48
CA TYR A 157 7.68 -5.44 -1.47
C TYR A 157 6.47 -6.36 -1.39
N MET A 158 5.58 -6.05 -0.45
CA MET A 158 4.30 -6.72 -0.35
C MET A 158 3.30 -6.04 -1.28
N TYR A 159 3.03 -6.67 -2.43
CA TYR A 159 2.13 -6.17 -3.46
C TYR A 159 0.71 -6.71 -3.29
N ASP A 160 -0.24 -5.79 -3.40
CA ASP A 160 -1.67 -6.04 -3.45
C ASP A 160 -2.25 -5.62 -4.81
N ILE A 161 -3.15 -6.44 -5.34
CA ILE A 161 -3.98 -6.08 -6.50
C ILE A 161 -5.21 -5.32 -6.00
N VAL A 162 -5.44 -4.13 -6.54
CA VAL A 162 -6.48 -3.22 -6.07
C VAL A 162 -7.52 -2.86 -7.12
N LEU A 163 -8.78 -2.77 -6.70
CA LEU A 163 -9.88 -2.24 -7.51
C LEU A 163 -10.52 -1.03 -6.85
N PHE A 164 -10.63 0.04 -7.64
CA PHE A 164 -11.34 1.28 -7.38
C PHE A 164 -12.52 1.43 -8.33
N VAL A 165 -13.68 1.80 -7.78
CA VAL A 165 -14.90 2.09 -8.52
C VAL A 165 -15.49 3.38 -7.97
N GLN A 166 -15.77 4.36 -8.80
CA GLN A 166 -16.38 5.64 -8.41
C GLN A 166 -17.53 5.96 -9.36
N LEU A 167 -18.72 6.24 -8.82
CA LEU A 167 -19.80 6.82 -9.62
C LEU A 167 -19.64 8.34 -9.69
N THR A 168 -19.69 8.89 -10.89
CA THR A 168 -19.47 10.32 -11.17
C THR A 168 -20.49 11.20 -10.45
N GLU A 169 -21.75 10.76 -10.34
CA GLU A 169 -22.80 11.53 -9.68
C GLU A 169 -22.59 11.60 -8.16
N VAL A 170 -22.16 10.50 -7.55
CA VAL A 170 -21.82 10.45 -6.13
C VAL A 170 -20.62 11.37 -5.83
N GLU A 171 -19.61 11.38 -6.70
CA GLU A 171 -18.45 12.27 -6.63
C GLU A 171 -18.88 13.75 -6.67
N LYS A 172 -19.73 14.11 -7.63
CA LYS A 172 -20.23 15.49 -7.78
C LYS A 172 -21.01 15.97 -6.56
N ILE A 173 -21.80 15.11 -5.93
CA ILE A 173 -22.55 15.47 -4.72
C ILE A 173 -21.61 15.63 -3.54
N PHE A 174 -20.67 14.71 -3.34
CA PHE A 174 -19.73 14.85 -2.23
C PHE A 174 -18.78 16.03 -2.40
N GLY A 175 -18.35 16.32 -3.63
CA GLY A 175 -17.47 17.45 -3.92
C GLY A 175 -18.01 18.81 -3.53
N LYS A 176 -19.33 18.91 -3.53
CA LYS A 176 -20.06 20.07 -3.04
C LYS A 176 -20.09 20.18 -1.51
N ILE A 177 -19.77 19.10 -0.79
CA ILE A 177 -19.83 19.02 0.67
C ILE A 177 -18.44 19.14 1.29
N ASP A 178 -17.43 18.53 0.67
CA ASP A 178 -16.05 18.52 1.18
C ASP A 178 -15.14 19.56 0.51
N GLY A 179 -15.57 20.14 -0.62
CA GLY A 179 -14.79 21.09 -1.43
C GLY A 179 -13.71 20.46 -2.32
N PHE A 180 -13.49 19.14 -2.23
CA PHE A 180 -12.43 18.43 -2.96
C PHE A 180 -12.98 17.46 -4.01
N GLY A 181 -14.20 16.96 -3.85
CA GLY A 181 -14.78 15.97 -4.77
C GLY A 181 -14.28 14.57 -4.53
N ILE A 182 -13.44 14.38 -3.51
CA ILE A 182 -12.76 13.11 -3.28
C ILE A 182 -13.28 12.58 -1.96
N LEU A 183 -14.39 11.83 -2.02
CA LEU A 183 -14.61 10.79 -1.01
C LEU A 183 -13.35 9.95 -1.05
N GLY A 184 -12.61 9.86 0.07
CA GLY A 184 -11.37 9.09 0.15
C GLY A 184 -11.53 7.77 -0.59
N HIS A 185 -10.55 7.40 -1.40
CA HIS A 185 -10.68 6.45 -2.52
C HIS A 185 -11.91 5.53 -2.46
N THR A 186 -12.82 5.62 -3.44
CA THR A 186 -14.08 4.89 -3.34
C THR A 186 -13.96 3.45 -2.99
N PHE A 187 -12.97 2.81 -3.58
CA PHE A 187 -12.48 1.53 -3.12
C PHE A 187 -10.98 1.51 -3.39
N VAL A 188 -10.12 1.39 -2.38
CA VAL A 188 -8.81 0.77 -2.59
C VAL A 188 -8.92 -0.55 -1.86
N PHE A 189 -9.50 -1.52 -2.55
CA PHE A 189 -9.60 -2.86 -2.00
C PHE A 189 -8.53 -3.71 -2.62
N PRO A 190 -7.62 -4.29 -1.83
CA PRO A 190 -7.19 -5.64 -2.09
C PRO A 190 -8.38 -6.48 -2.57
N LEU A 191 -8.26 -7.16 -3.72
CA LEU A 191 -9.32 -8.04 -4.23
C LEU A 191 -9.83 -9.05 -3.17
N SER A 192 -8.98 -9.35 -2.19
CA SER A 192 -9.28 -10.11 -0.96
C SER A 192 -10.46 -9.62 -0.13
N TYR A 193 -10.95 -8.40 -0.36
CA TYR A 193 -12.08 -7.81 0.36
C TYR A 193 -13.41 -7.95 -0.37
N PHE A 194 -13.39 -8.09 -1.70
CA PHE A 194 -14.58 -8.48 -2.48
C PHE A 194 -14.80 -9.99 -2.45
N LEU A 195 -13.69 -10.72 -2.44
CA LEU A 195 -13.68 -12.16 -2.26
C LEU A 195 -13.61 -12.45 -0.77
N ASN A 196 -14.01 -13.64 -0.35
CA ASN A 196 -13.77 -14.02 1.05
C ASN A 196 -12.24 -13.98 1.29
N ILE A 197 -11.79 -13.29 2.35
CA ILE A 197 -10.35 -13.08 2.60
C ILE A 197 -9.58 -14.40 2.74
N GLU A 198 -10.18 -15.43 3.35
CA GLU A 198 -9.58 -16.77 3.44
C GLU A 198 -9.53 -17.42 2.06
N TYR A 199 -10.58 -17.26 1.25
CA TYR A 199 -10.59 -17.74 -0.13
C TYR A 199 -9.51 -17.05 -0.98
N TRP A 200 -9.34 -15.74 -0.85
CA TRP A 200 -8.31 -15.01 -1.58
C TRP A 200 -6.92 -15.42 -1.11
N ILE A 201 -6.63 -15.44 0.20
CA ILE A 201 -5.32 -15.88 0.71
C ILE A 201 -4.97 -17.30 0.24
N ASN A 202 -5.95 -18.19 0.18
CA ASN A 202 -5.74 -19.58 -0.23
C ASN A 202 -5.57 -19.76 -1.76
N ASN A 203 -6.00 -18.80 -2.59
CA ASN A 203 -6.01 -18.95 -4.06
C ASN A 203 -5.25 -17.83 -4.81
N ASN A 204 -4.90 -16.73 -4.16
CA ASN A 204 -4.15 -15.58 -4.65
C ASN A 204 -3.36 -14.99 -3.47
N PRO A 205 -2.16 -15.52 -3.18
CA PRO A 205 -1.40 -15.11 -2.00
C PRO A 205 -1.05 -13.63 -2.06
N ILE A 206 -0.86 -13.03 -0.90
CA ILE A 206 -0.17 -11.74 -0.78
C ILE A 206 1.18 -11.89 -1.51
N TRP A 207 1.41 -11.07 -2.54
CA TRP A 207 2.57 -11.24 -3.41
C TRP A 207 3.76 -10.55 -2.79
N ARG A 208 4.81 -11.31 -2.50
CA ARG A 208 6.11 -10.74 -2.16
C ARG A 208 6.93 -10.73 -3.43
N ILE A 209 7.20 -9.53 -3.95
CA ILE A 209 8.06 -9.36 -5.12
C ILE A 209 9.37 -8.81 -4.61
N ARG A 210 10.41 -9.63 -4.73
CA ARG A 210 11.77 -9.27 -4.34
C ARG A 210 12.63 -9.08 -5.58
N ALA A 211 12.49 -9.98 -6.55
CA ALA A 211 13.35 -10.05 -7.72
C ALA A 211 12.54 -10.10 -9.02
N GLU A 212 13.23 -9.97 -10.16
CA GLU A 212 12.60 -9.94 -11.49
C GLU A 212 11.83 -11.23 -11.79
N GLU A 213 12.32 -12.37 -11.30
CA GLU A 213 11.70 -13.67 -11.56
C GLU A 213 10.33 -13.84 -10.86
N ASP A 214 10.04 -13.04 -9.84
CA ASP A 214 8.76 -13.05 -9.12
C ASP A 214 7.66 -12.31 -9.90
N ILE A 215 8.05 -11.40 -10.82
CA ILE A 215 7.15 -10.47 -11.51
C ILE A 215 6.20 -11.17 -12.51
N PRO A 216 6.64 -12.12 -13.36
CA PRO A 216 5.75 -12.78 -14.32
C PRO A 216 4.52 -13.41 -13.68
N ALA A 217 4.69 -14.09 -12.54
CA ALA A 217 3.59 -14.73 -11.83
C ALA A 217 2.60 -13.68 -11.26
N PHE A 218 3.11 -12.56 -10.75
CA PHE A 218 2.25 -11.44 -10.32
C PHE A 218 1.47 -10.83 -11.48
N SER A 219 2.14 -10.55 -12.60
CA SER A 219 1.52 -9.99 -13.80
C SER A 219 0.42 -10.88 -14.35
N GLU A 220 0.64 -12.20 -14.38
CA GLU A 220 -0.38 -13.18 -14.76
C GLU A 220 -1.56 -13.15 -13.80
N ALA A 221 -1.31 -13.14 -12.48
CA ALA A 221 -2.36 -13.05 -11.47
C ALA A 221 -3.17 -11.74 -11.56
N LEU A 222 -2.52 -10.61 -11.85
CA LEU A 222 -3.20 -9.33 -12.07
C LEU A 222 -4.20 -9.42 -13.23
N ILE A 223 -3.79 -10.03 -14.35
CA ILE A 223 -4.62 -10.24 -15.53
C ILE A 223 -5.75 -11.25 -15.23
N ASP A 224 -5.44 -12.36 -14.60
CA ASP A 224 -6.40 -13.44 -14.37
C ASP A 224 -7.45 -13.06 -13.34
N ALA A 225 -7.06 -12.35 -12.29
CA ALA A 225 -8.00 -11.80 -11.34
C ALA A 225 -8.94 -10.77 -11.99
N TYR A 226 -8.45 -9.99 -12.96
CA TYR A 226 -9.32 -9.12 -13.74
C TYR A 226 -10.35 -9.92 -14.54
N LYS A 227 -9.91 -10.93 -15.29
CA LYS A 227 -10.80 -11.78 -16.10
C LYS A 227 -11.85 -12.49 -15.25
N GLN A 228 -11.42 -13.05 -14.12
CA GLN A 228 -12.25 -13.93 -13.30
C GLN A 228 -13.26 -13.14 -12.44
N TYR A 229 -12.85 -12.00 -11.89
CA TYR A 229 -13.64 -11.32 -10.85
C TYR A 229 -14.05 -9.91 -11.22
N VAL A 230 -13.24 -9.16 -11.98
CA VAL A 230 -13.45 -7.72 -12.16
C VAL A 230 -14.25 -7.41 -13.42
N LYS A 231 -13.95 -8.10 -14.53
CA LYS A 231 -14.51 -7.79 -15.85
C LYS A 231 -16.04 -7.75 -15.85
N ASP A 232 -16.67 -8.79 -15.30
CA ASP A 232 -18.13 -8.89 -15.23
C ASP A 232 -18.72 -8.18 -14.00
N PHE A 233 -17.90 -7.90 -12.99
CA PHE A 233 -18.32 -7.14 -11.81
C PHE A 233 -18.49 -5.65 -12.12
N ILE A 234 -17.66 -5.05 -12.99
CA ILE A 234 -17.75 -3.62 -13.33
C ILE A 234 -19.15 -3.23 -13.80
N PRO A 235 -19.77 -3.88 -14.81
CA PRO A 235 -21.13 -3.55 -15.26
C PRO A 235 -22.19 -3.72 -14.16
N PHE A 236 -21.99 -4.67 -13.24
CA PHE A 236 -22.89 -4.88 -12.09
C PHE A 236 -22.76 -3.76 -11.07
N ILE A 237 -21.55 -3.52 -10.53
CA ILE A 237 -21.32 -2.62 -9.39
C ILE A 237 -21.47 -1.15 -9.79
N THR A 238 -21.34 -0.81 -11.06
CA THR A 238 -21.51 0.57 -11.55
C THR A 238 -22.97 1.01 -11.62
N GLN A 239 -23.93 0.13 -11.34
CA GLN A 239 -25.34 0.51 -11.18
C GLN A 239 -25.60 0.97 -9.74
N SER A 240 -26.20 2.15 -9.57
CA SER A 240 -26.42 2.76 -8.26
C SER A 240 -27.13 1.85 -7.25
N GLN A 241 -28.15 1.11 -7.68
CA GLN A 241 -28.88 0.18 -6.81
C GLN A 241 -28.01 -1.00 -6.36
N ASN A 242 -27.22 -1.58 -7.28
CA ASN A 242 -26.33 -2.69 -6.97
C ASN A 242 -25.20 -2.24 -6.04
N MET A 243 -24.63 -1.06 -6.29
CA MET A 243 -23.65 -0.47 -5.38
C MET A 243 -24.23 -0.26 -3.98
N LEU A 244 -25.44 0.30 -3.88
CA LEU A 244 -26.11 0.50 -2.59
C LEU A 244 -26.30 -0.84 -1.85
N ASN A 245 -26.84 -1.86 -2.54
CA ASN A 245 -27.08 -3.17 -1.95
C ASN A 245 -25.78 -3.82 -1.48
N PHE A 246 -24.76 -3.80 -2.34
CA PHE A 246 -23.44 -4.33 -2.02
C PHE A 246 -22.84 -3.64 -0.79
N LEU A 247 -22.86 -2.30 -0.74
CA LEU A 247 -22.32 -1.56 0.41
C LEU A 247 -23.07 -1.87 1.71
N LEU A 248 -24.40 -1.91 1.67
CA LEU A 248 -25.22 -2.25 2.84
C LEU A 248 -24.93 -3.66 3.35
N GLU A 249 -24.75 -4.63 2.44
CA GLU A 249 -24.36 -6.00 2.79
C GLU A 249 -22.98 -6.03 3.48
N GLN A 250 -21.97 -5.37 2.92
CA GLN A 250 -20.63 -5.34 3.50
C GLN A 250 -20.58 -4.63 4.87
N ILE A 251 -21.40 -3.59 5.07
CA ILE A 251 -21.55 -2.94 6.38
C ILE A 251 -22.17 -3.91 7.39
N ALA A 252 -23.18 -4.68 6.97
CA ALA A 252 -23.90 -5.62 7.84
C ALA A 252 -23.03 -6.81 8.26
N THR A 253 -22.16 -7.32 7.39
CA THR A 253 -21.21 -8.40 7.70
C THR A 253 -20.07 -7.94 8.62
N GLY A 254 -19.92 -6.62 8.84
CA GLY A 254 -18.84 -6.10 9.65
C GLY A 254 -17.48 -6.10 8.94
N ALA A 255 -17.47 -6.15 7.60
CA ALA A 255 -16.23 -6.16 6.83
C ALA A 255 -15.34 -4.96 7.23
N ARG A 256 -14.03 -5.24 7.43
CA ARG A 256 -13.08 -4.27 8.00
C ARG A 256 -13.07 -2.93 7.25
N TYR A 257 -13.19 -2.99 5.94
CA TYR A 257 -13.17 -1.82 5.06
C TYR A 257 -14.52 -1.09 4.97
N ALA A 258 -15.64 -1.77 5.28
CA ALA A 258 -16.98 -1.25 5.04
C ALA A 258 -17.46 -0.34 6.18
N ASN A 259 -16.88 -0.47 7.38
CA ASN A 259 -17.17 0.38 8.52
C ASN A 259 -16.29 1.65 8.52
N ASN A 260 -16.30 2.38 7.41
CA ASN A 260 -15.57 3.64 7.20
C ASN A 260 -16.56 4.76 6.81
N GLU A 261 -16.28 6.00 7.21
CA GLU A 261 -17.10 7.18 6.98
C GLU A 261 -17.42 7.44 5.50
N ASN A 262 -16.45 7.24 4.60
CA ASN A 262 -16.65 7.43 3.17
C ASN A 262 -17.68 6.44 2.62
N VAL A 263 -17.69 5.20 3.13
CA VAL A 263 -18.67 4.17 2.75
C VAL A 263 -20.07 4.56 3.23
N PHE A 264 -20.18 5.05 4.46
CA PHE A 264 -21.45 5.51 5.04
C PHE A 264 -22.03 6.69 4.26
N ILE A 265 -21.21 7.70 3.95
CA ILE A 265 -21.62 8.88 3.18
C ILE A 265 -22.10 8.48 1.79
N ARG A 266 -21.43 7.54 1.11
CA ARG A 266 -21.87 7.02 -0.20
C ARG A 266 -23.21 6.35 -0.13
N VAL A 267 -23.44 5.52 0.89
CA VAL A 267 -24.75 4.88 1.08
C VAL A 267 -25.83 5.94 1.21
N LEU A 268 -25.61 6.99 2.00
CA LEU A 268 -26.57 8.09 2.15
C LEU A 268 -26.81 8.84 0.83
N ILE A 269 -25.76 9.13 0.05
CA ILE A 269 -25.89 9.76 -1.27
C ILE A 269 -26.67 8.85 -2.24
N LEU A 270 -26.34 7.57 -2.30
CA LEU A 270 -27.02 6.59 -3.16
C LEU A 270 -28.49 6.44 -2.81
N MET A 271 -28.82 6.34 -1.51
CA MET A 271 -30.22 6.30 -1.06
C MET A 271 -30.99 7.56 -1.47
N LYS A 272 -30.34 8.74 -1.41
CA LYS A 272 -30.93 9.99 -1.90
C LYS A 272 -31.17 9.96 -3.40
N LEU A 273 -30.16 9.58 -4.20
CA LEU A 273 -30.27 9.48 -5.66
C LEU A 273 -31.35 8.48 -6.10
N LEU A 274 -31.51 7.40 -5.35
CA LEU A 274 -32.51 6.36 -5.58
C LEU A 274 -33.89 6.68 -4.97
N ASN A 275 -34.08 7.89 -4.42
CA ASN A 275 -35.34 8.37 -3.86
C ASN A 275 -35.92 7.50 -2.74
N TYR A 276 -35.06 6.97 -1.87
CA TYR A 276 -35.52 6.26 -0.67
C TYR A 276 -36.30 7.19 0.26
N PRO A 277 -37.27 6.67 1.05
CA PRO A 277 -38.01 7.45 2.04
C PRO A 277 -37.07 8.14 3.02
N ILE A 278 -37.37 9.38 3.38
CA ILE A 278 -36.49 10.18 4.26
C ILE A 278 -36.34 9.54 5.64
N GLU A 279 -37.37 8.84 6.12
CA GLU A 279 -37.37 8.12 7.38
C GLU A 279 -36.33 6.98 7.37
N GLU A 280 -36.18 6.28 6.24
CA GLU A 280 -35.18 5.23 6.09
C GLU A 280 -33.77 5.80 6.03
N ILE A 281 -33.58 6.91 5.32
CA ILE A 281 -32.30 7.62 5.24
C ILE A 281 -31.89 8.13 6.63
N GLN A 282 -32.81 8.72 7.40
CA GLN A 282 -32.56 9.19 8.77
C GLN A 282 -32.21 8.04 9.71
N LYS A 283 -32.88 6.88 9.58
CA LYS A 283 -32.53 5.68 10.35
C LYS A 283 -31.10 5.22 10.05
N ARG A 284 -30.69 5.19 8.78
CA ARG A 284 -29.31 4.84 8.38
C ARG A 284 -28.29 5.87 8.86
N LEU A 285 -28.61 7.15 8.79
CA LEU A 285 -27.77 8.21 9.35
C LEU A 285 -27.49 7.98 10.84
N ALA A 286 -28.52 7.70 11.63
CA ALA A 286 -28.36 7.42 13.06
C ALA A 286 -27.49 6.19 13.32
N GLU A 287 -27.71 5.11 12.56
CA GLU A 287 -26.89 3.90 12.62
C GLU A 287 -25.40 4.19 12.31
N PHE A 288 -25.12 4.90 11.21
CA PHE A 288 -23.75 5.23 10.81
C PHE A 288 -23.05 6.14 11.82
N LYS A 289 -23.75 7.14 12.36
CA LYS A 289 -23.21 7.97 13.45
C LYS A 289 -22.83 7.14 14.68
N SER A 290 -23.66 6.15 15.04
CA SER A 290 -23.36 5.27 16.18
C SER A 290 -22.10 4.42 15.98
N LYS A 291 -21.78 4.03 14.74
CA LYS A 291 -20.56 3.28 14.40
C LYS A 291 -19.28 4.12 14.53
N LEU A 292 -19.39 5.45 14.48
CA LEU A 292 -18.26 6.37 14.61
C LEU A 292 -18.04 6.89 16.05
N ILE A 293 -18.74 6.36 17.07
CA ILE A 293 -18.65 6.85 18.47
C ILE A 293 -17.21 6.87 19.00
N LYS A 294 -16.38 5.89 18.57
CA LYS A 294 -14.99 5.73 19.02
C LYS A 294 -13.97 6.55 18.22
N TYR A 295 -14.39 7.28 17.20
CA TYR A 295 -13.50 8.16 16.44
C TYR A 295 -13.07 9.34 17.31
N ASP A 296 -11.92 9.92 16.97
CA ASP A 296 -11.47 11.19 17.52
C ASP A 296 -12.57 12.26 17.39
N GLU A 297 -12.74 13.08 18.43
CA GLU A 297 -13.85 14.04 18.52
C GLU A 297 -13.86 15.04 17.36
N ASP A 298 -12.69 15.48 16.90
CA ASP A 298 -12.62 16.50 15.85
C ASP A 298 -12.94 15.88 14.47
N LEU A 299 -12.46 14.66 14.21
CA LEU A 299 -12.85 13.89 13.02
C LEU A 299 -14.33 13.55 13.02
N LYS A 300 -14.86 13.11 14.16
CA LYS A 300 -16.27 12.75 14.32
C LYS A 300 -17.19 13.92 14.02
N LYS A 301 -16.88 15.13 14.50
CA LYS A 301 -17.65 16.36 14.18
C LYS A 301 -17.68 16.63 12.68
N ILE A 302 -16.54 16.49 11.99
CA ILE A 302 -16.44 16.69 10.54
C ILE A 302 -17.35 15.69 9.82
N TYR A 303 -17.21 14.40 10.11
CA TYR A 303 -17.97 13.35 9.43
C TYR A 303 -19.47 13.42 9.73
N TYR A 304 -19.85 13.79 10.95
CA TYR A 304 -21.26 14.02 11.29
C TYR A 304 -21.84 15.16 10.47
N LYS A 305 -21.13 16.30 10.37
CA LYS A 305 -21.57 17.43 9.55
C LYS A 305 -21.71 17.04 8.07
N GLN A 306 -20.75 16.30 7.52
CA GLN A 306 -20.80 15.83 6.13
C GLN A 306 -22.01 14.94 5.87
N MET A 307 -22.26 13.94 6.73
CA MET A 307 -23.44 13.07 6.62
C MET A 307 -24.75 13.85 6.78
N ASP A 308 -24.81 14.81 7.70
CA ASP A 308 -25.98 15.68 7.87
C ASP A 308 -26.23 16.53 6.62
N ASN A 309 -25.18 17.11 6.02
CA ASN A 309 -25.28 17.88 4.79
C ASN A 309 -25.79 17.05 3.61
N VAL A 310 -25.36 15.79 3.48
CA VAL A 310 -25.92 14.85 2.49
C VAL A 310 -27.43 14.70 2.70
N VAL A 311 -27.86 14.38 3.93
CA VAL A 311 -29.26 14.08 4.22
C VAL A 311 -30.15 15.31 4.11
N ALA A 312 -29.65 16.48 4.49
CA ALA A 312 -30.36 17.75 4.36
C ALA A 312 -30.47 18.26 2.91
N GLY A 313 -29.60 17.79 2.00
CA GLY A 313 -29.51 18.35 0.65
C GLY A 313 -28.73 19.66 0.59
N ASN A 314 -27.99 20.00 1.64
CA ASN A 314 -27.22 21.23 1.76
C ASN A 314 -25.87 21.07 1.04
N TRP A 315 -25.89 21.11 -0.29
CA TRP A 315 -24.73 20.87 -1.15
C TRP A 315 -24.13 22.19 -1.69
N TYR A 316 -24.29 23.32 -1.02
CA TYR A 316 -23.97 24.64 -1.59
C TYR A 316 -23.42 25.66 -0.57
N GLU A 317 -22.88 25.24 0.57
CA GLU A 317 -22.16 26.18 1.45
C GLU A 317 -20.72 26.40 0.98
#